data_AF-A0A944AP50-F1
#
_entry.id   AF-A0A944AP50-F1
#
_cell.length_a   1.000
_cell.length_b   1.000
_cell.length_c   1.000
_cell.angle_alpha   90.00
_cell.angle_beta   90.00
_cell.angle_gamma   90.00
#
_symmetry.space_group_name_H-M   'P 1'
#
loop_
_entity.id
_entity.type
_entity.pdbx_description
1 polymer ?
#
loop_
_entity_poly.entity_id
_entity_poly.type
_entity_poly.pdbx_seq_one_letter_code
_entity_poly.pdbx_strand_id
1 'polypeptide(L)'
;MKRFNIACILILIVSLMLTACSPGKPNDLDELQNIGSGLIMSADELLRFFESGEEAECELGANINLGDEMLTISQGDRNSLVIIGNGHTITSDAECLVRLDDGCSISLIDINLISGHDCIGGLGDISVYGEKLSINTVANGIRAAGSVTVLPQSDIKIISSNGYIIVGHSIILGEKSIVEAISENALHAICAEKTDLTIDVGARLSASGSSYSVLYTEEVLYMNDGATLSVSNAGIYHGAEIGKLKVDGVVTINASGGDQGVGVFIFELRENIYLLGSCTPQYRFDLGRGSLNFVESADDIPKPTPKPAIGPTTNPTTNP
;
A
#
# COMPACT_ATOMS: atom_id res chain seq x y z
N MET A 1 -76.67 -6.90 32.52
CA MET A 1 -75.25 -6.52 32.76
C MET A 1 -74.78 -7.35 33.95
N LYS A 2 -74.22 -8.55 33.77
CA LYS A 2 -72.85 -8.94 33.35
C LYS A 2 -71.77 -8.62 34.41
N ARG A 3 -71.31 -9.71 35.06
CA ARG A 3 -69.95 -10.05 35.52
C ARG A 3 -69.58 -9.72 36.98
N PHE A 4 -69.65 -10.76 37.82
CA PHE A 4 -68.79 -10.97 38.98
C PHE A 4 -68.05 -12.32 38.76
N ASN A 5 -66.80 -12.43 39.25
CA ASN A 5 -65.96 -13.64 39.40
C ASN A 5 -65.09 -14.12 38.21
N ILE A 6 -63.99 -13.42 37.86
CA ILE A 6 -62.81 -14.02 37.19
C ILE A 6 -61.53 -13.23 37.56
N ALA A 7 -61.09 -13.26 38.83
CA ALA A 7 -59.81 -12.62 39.21
C ALA A 7 -58.94 -13.41 40.20
N CYS A 8 -59.38 -14.56 40.73
CA CYS A 8 -58.61 -15.31 41.73
C CYS A 8 -58.21 -16.74 41.31
N ILE A 9 -58.38 -17.13 40.04
CA ILE A 9 -58.09 -18.49 39.55
C ILE A 9 -56.80 -18.54 38.67
N LEU A 10 -56.16 -17.40 38.39
CA LEU A 10 -54.97 -17.36 37.50
C LEU A 10 -53.61 -17.35 38.22
N ILE A 11 -53.55 -17.33 39.56
CA ILE A 11 -52.27 -17.23 40.31
C ILE A 11 -51.84 -18.58 40.91
N LEU A 12 -52.65 -19.64 40.80
CA LEU A 12 -52.33 -20.95 41.40
C LEU A 12 -51.95 -22.06 40.40
N ILE A 13 -51.74 -21.72 39.11
CA ILE A 13 -51.43 -22.70 38.03
C ILE A 13 -49.97 -22.61 37.53
N VAL A 14 -49.14 -21.69 38.05
CA VAL A 14 -47.74 -21.53 37.59
C VAL A 14 -46.69 -22.18 38.51
N SER A 15 -47.07 -22.72 39.67
CA SER A 15 -46.10 -23.24 40.67
C SER A 15 -46.16 -24.75 40.94
N LEU A 16 -46.90 -25.54 40.17
CA LEU A 16 -46.90 -26.99 40.32
C LEU A 16 -47.14 -27.69 38.98
N MET A 17 -46.13 -27.76 38.11
CA MET A 17 -45.89 -28.92 37.25
C MET A 17 -44.39 -29.04 36.89
N LEU A 18 -43.71 -29.88 37.66
CA LEU A 18 -42.82 -30.97 37.19
C LEU A 18 -41.60 -30.56 36.34
N THR A 19 -40.40 -30.43 36.89
CA THR A 19 -39.43 -31.53 37.11
C THR A 19 -39.63 -32.77 36.22
N ALA A 20 -38.81 -32.89 35.18
CA ALA A 20 -38.37 -34.17 34.62
C ALA A 20 -36.83 -34.16 34.54
N CYS A 21 -36.19 -35.05 35.30
CA CYS A 21 -34.75 -35.33 35.25
C CYS A 21 -34.44 -36.33 34.13
N SER A 22 -33.44 -36.04 33.29
CA SER A 22 -32.30 -36.93 33.06
C SER A 22 -31.17 -36.26 32.26
N PRO A 23 -29.93 -36.75 32.37
CA PRO A 23 -28.73 -35.92 32.43
C PRO A 23 -28.09 -35.72 31.05
N GLY A 24 -27.86 -34.47 30.69
CA GLY A 24 -27.02 -34.06 29.56
C GLY A 24 -25.92 -33.14 30.09
N LYS A 25 -24.69 -33.50 29.74
CA LYS A 25 -23.37 -32.96 30.13
C LYS A 25 -23.28 -31.42 30.29
N PRO A 26 -22.30 -30.93 31.07
CA PRO A 26 -22.06 -29.49 31.20
C PRO A 26 -21.82 -28.91 29.81
N ASN A 27 -22.58 -27.89 29.44
CA ASN A 27 -22.13 -26.99 28.41
C ASN A 27 -21.04 -26.16 29.05
N ASP A 28 -19.80 -26.55 28.78
CA ASP A 28 -18.61 -25.71 28.91
C ASP A 28 -18.89 -24.41 28.14
N LEU A 29 -19.38 -23.42 28.87
CA LEU A 29 -19.36 -22.00 28.48
C LEU A 29 -18.05 -21.35 28.96
N ASP A 30 -17.00 -22.16 29.10
CA ASP A 30 -15.65 -21.79 29.54
C ASP A 30 -14.59 -22.15 28.47
N GLU A 31 -14.95 -22.05 27.19
CA GLU A 31 -13.97 -21.89 26.09
C GLU A 31 -14.04 -20.48 25.47
N LEU A 32 -14.24 -19.47 26.33
CA LEU A 32 -13.60 -18.17 26.12
C LEU A 32 -12.17 -18.28 26.66
N GLN A 33 -11.35 -19.12 26.01
CA GLN A 33 -9.92 -19.00 26.19
C GLN A 33 -9.53 -17.62 25.66
N ASN A 34 -8.95 -16.82 26.56
CA ASN A 34 -8.11 -15.67 26.26
C ASN A 34 -7.60 -15.73 24.81
N ILE A 35 -8.13 -14.89 23.93
CA ILE A 35 -7.39 -14.47 22.73
C ILE A 35 -6.31 -13.50 23.25
N GLY A 36 -5.42 -14.02 24.07
CA GLY A 36 -4.35 -13.29 24.72
C GLY A 36 -3.05 -13.93 24.29
N SER A 37 -2.20 -13.20 23.58
CA SER A 37 -0.81 -13.56 23.23
C SER A 37 -0.58 -14.91 22.52
N GLY A 38 -1.64 -15.61 22.10
CA GLY A 38 -1.55 -16.90 21.44
C GLY A 38 -1.35 -16.75 19.94
N LEU A 39 -0.61 -17.71 19.34
CA LEU A 39 -0.51 -17.82 17.89
C LEU A 39 -1.89 -18.05 17.28
N ILE A 40 -2.22 -17.31 16.23
CA ILE A 40 -3.43 -17.51 15.42
C ILE A 40 -3.21 -18.74 14.52
N MET A 41 -4.02 -19.77 14.72
CA MET A 41 -3.92 -21.08 14.07
C MET A 41 -5.01 -21.32 13.03
N SER A 42 -6.04 -20.48 12.98
CA SER A 42 -7.20 -20.66 12.09
C SER A 42 -7.80 -19.34 11.58
N ALA A 43 -8.66 -19.44 10.56
CA ALA A 43 -9.41 -18.31 10.01
C ALA A 43 -10.37 -17.70 11.04
N ASP A 44 -11.10 -18.54 11.77
CA ASP A 44 -12.06 -18.09 12.80
C ASP A 44 -11.38 -17.30 13.93
N GLU A 45 -10.15 -17.68 14.29
CA GLU A 45 -9.36 -16.96 15.29
C GLU A 45 -8.89 -15.60 14.74
N LEU A 46 -8.43 -15.57 13.47
CA LEU A 46 -8.02 -14.32 12.84
C LEU A 46 -9.18 -13.34 12.70
N LEU A 47 -10.35 -13.82 12.25
CA LEU A 47 -11.54 -13.00 12.09
C LEU A 47 -12.00 -12.45 13.44
N ARG A 48 -12.09 -13.28 14.48
CA ARG A 48 -12.43 -12.83 15.84
C ARG A 48 -11.44 -11.81 16.39
N PHE A 49 -10.15 -11.99 16.12
CA PHE A 49 -9.14 -11.02 16.51
C PHE A 49 -9.39 -9.65 15.86
N PHE A 50 -9.67 -9.61 14.55
CA PHE A 50 -10.03 -8.38 13.84
C PHE A 50 -11.34 -7.75 14.36
N GLU A 51 -12.37 -8.56 14.61
CA GLU A 51 -13.67 -8.09 15.13
C GLU A 51 -13.58 -7.53 16.54
N SER A 52 -12.70 -8.08 17.38
CA SER A 52 -12.54 -7.62 18.77
C SER A 52 -11.97 -6.20 18.84
N GLY A 53 -11.02 -5.88 17.96
CA GLY A 53 -10.30 -4.60 17.94
C GLY A 53 -9.49 -4.28 19.21
N GLU A 54 -9.42 -5.19 20.19
CA GLU A 54 -8.84 -4.91 21.51
C GLU A 54 -7.30 -4.86 21.48
N GLU A 55 -6.69 -5.74 20.70
CA GLU A 55 -5.24 -5.91 20.61
C GLU A 55 -4.68 -5.24 19.35
N ALA A 56 -3.40 -4.84 19.42
CA ALA A 56 -2.69 -4.14 18.36
C ALA A 56 -1.73 -5.03 17.55
N GLU A 57 -1.66 -6.32 17.83
CA GLU A 57 -0.68 -7.21 17.20
C GLU A 57 -1.17 -8.65 17.27
N CYS A 58 -0.95 -9.41 16.20
CA CYS A 58 -1.09 -10.86 16.25
C CYS A 58 0.04 -11.56 15.52
N GLU A 59 0.30 -12.80 15.94
CA GLU A 59 1.27 -13.69 15.31
C GLU A 59 0.55 -14.89 14.69
N LEU A 60 0.92 -15.28 13.48
CA LEU A 60 0.40 -16.49 12.85
C LEU A 60 1.24 -17.71 13.27
N GLY A 61 0.56 -18.81 13.57
CA GLY A 61 1.18 -20.13 13.79
C GLY A 61 0.82 -21.17 12.72
N ALA A 62 0.03 -20.77 11.72
CA ALA A 62 -0.35 -21.61 10.59
C ALA A 62 -0.66 -20.77 9.34
N ASN A 63 -0.72 -21.45 8.19
CA ASN A 63 -1.31 -20.86 6.99
C ASN A 63 -2.83 -20.76 7.17
N ILE A 64 -3.41 -19.64 6.78
CA ILE A 64 -4.83 -19.32 6.98
C ILE A 64 -5.50 -19.15 5.63
N ASN A 65 -6.64 -19.81 5.44
CA ASN A 65 -7.51 -19.59 4.30
C ASN A 65 -8.82 -18.97 4.81
N LEU A 66 -9.09 -17.74 4.40
CA LEU A 66 -10.27 -16.98 4.77
C LEU A 66 -11.51 -17.33 3.92
N GLY A 67 -11.34 -18.08 2.83
CA GLY A 67 -12.43 -18.29 1.88
C GLY A 67 -12.86 -16.96 1.27
N ASP A 68 -14.14 -16.62 1.39
CA ASP A 68 -14.74 -15.38 0.90
C ASP A 68 -14.76 -14.24 1.93
N GLU A 69 -14.14 -14.43 3.10
CA GLU A 69 -14.07 -13.42 4.15
C GLU A 69 -12.96 -12.38 3.90
N MET A 70 -13.23 -11.17 4.40
CA MET A 70 -12.38 -9.98 4.29
C MET A 70 -11.99 -9.47 5.66
N LEU A 71 -10.70 -9.18 5.86
CA LEU A 71 -10.18 -8.57 7.07
C LEU A 71 -10.36 -7.04 6.99
N THR A 72 -11.06 -6.43 7.95
CA THR A 72 -11.36 -4.97 7.90
C THR A 72 -10.76 -4.23 9.08
N ILE A 73 -10.09 -3.11 8.80
CA ILE A 73 -9.51 -2.21 9.81
C ILE A 73 -10.19 -0.85 9.68
N SER A 74 -11.12 -0.60 10.60
CA SER A 74 -11.97 0.58 10.60
C SER A 74 -11.50 1.62 11.62
N GLN A 75 -11.63 2.92 11.31
CA GLN A 75 -11.23 3.99 12.24
C GLN A 75 -11.95 3.92 13.60
N GLY A 76 -13.15 3.34 13.64
CA GLY A 76 -13.98 3.21 14.84
C GLY A 76 -13.54 2.13 15.82
N ASP A 77 -12.80 1.12 15.33
CA ASP A 77 -12.41 -0.05 16.11
C ASP A 77 -10.92 0.01 16.42
N ARG A 78 -10.11 0.14 15.37
CA ARG A 78 -8.65 0.18 15.44
C ARG A 78 -8.07 0.80 14.18
N ASN A 79 -7.19 1.78 14.32
CA ASN A 79 -6.62 2.50 13.18
C ASN A 79 -5.29 1.93 12.64
N SER A 80 -4.62 1.02 13.36
CA SER A 80 -3.33 0.47 12.93
C SER A 80 -3.16 -1.00 13.29
N LEU A 81 -3.02 -1.85 12.27
CA LEU A 81 -2.62 -3.27 12.17
C LEU A 81 -1.15 -3.66 12.44
N VAL A 82 -0.80 -4.69 13.21
CA VAL A 82 0.46 -5.44 13.03
C VAL A 82 0.15 -6.95 12.96
N ILE A 83 0.59 -7.61 11.88
CA ILE A 83 0.53 -9.07 11.74
C ILE A 83 1.95 -9.59 11.52
N ILE A 84 2.40 -10.47 12.40
CA ILE A 84 3.65 -11.21 12.25
C ILE A 84 3.30 -12.58 11.66
N GLY A 85 3.65 -12.79 10.40
CA GLY A 85 3.30 -13.99 9.66
C GLY A 85 4.17 -15.21 9.96
N ASN A 86 5.39 -15.03 10.48
CA ASN A 86 6.34 -16.14 10.72
C ASN A 86 6.56 -17.05 9.48
N GLY A 87 6.51 -16.46 8.29
CA GLY A 87 6.61 -17.12 6.99
C GLY A 87 5.31 -17.74 6.48
N HIS A 88 4.21 -17.65 7.24
CA HIS A 88 2.92 -18.22 6.86
C HIS A 88 2.21 -17.43 5.75
N THR A 89 1.17 -18.05 5.19
CA THR A 89 0.34 -17.49 4.13
C THR A 89 -1.07 -17.20 4.61
N ILE A 90 -1.63 -16.04 4.23
CA ILE A 90 -3.07 -15.79 4.26
C ILE A 90 -3.59 -15.80 2.82
N THR A 91 -4.62 -16.61 2.56
CA THR A 91 -5.32 -16.67 1.27
C THR A 91 -6.76 -16.20 1.42
N SER A 92 -7.27 -15.44 0.46
CA SER A 92 -8.69 -15.05 0.36
C SER A 92 -9.15 -14.95 -1.09
N ASP A 93 -10.40 -15.36 -1.33
CA ASP A 93 -11.15 -15.23 -2.58
C ASP A 93 -12.15 -14.07 -2.53
N ALA A 94 -12.19 -13.30 -1.43
CA ALA A 94 -13.02 -12.11 -1.30
C ALA A 94 -12.65 -11.03 -2.33
N GLU A 95 -13.51 -10.00 -2.46
CA GLU A 95 -13.20 -8.82 -3.28
C GLU A 95 -11.96 -8.06 -2.78
N CYS A 96 -11.61 -8.22 -1.51
CA CYS A 96 -10.40 -7.70 -0.93
C CYS A 96 -9.93 -8.56 0.24
N LEU A 97 -8.64 -8.86 0.37
CA LEU A 97 -8.12 -9.62 1.52
C LEU A 97 -8.08 -8.75 2.78
N VAL A 98 -7.45 -7.57 2.69
CA VAL A 98 -7.44 -6.56 3.76
C VAL A 98 -8.04 -5.25 3.30
N ARG A 99 -9.14 -4.82 3.94
CA ARG A 99 -9.75 -3.51 3.77
C ARG A 99 -9.31 -2.54 4.87
N LEU A 100 -8.88 -1.36 4.48
CA LEU A 100 -8.51 -0.25 5.35
C LEU A 100 -9.46 0.92 5.13
N ASP A 101 -9.99 1.48 6.21
CA ASP A 101 -10.62 2.80 6.18
C ASP A 101 -9.60 3.90 5.88
N ASP A 102 -10.12 5.09 5.54
CA ASP A 102 -9.30 6.31 5.41
C ASP A 102 -8.43 6.53 6.66
N GLY A 103 -7.18 6.90 6.50
CA GLY A 103 -6.20 7.12 7.57
C GLY A 103 -5.72 5.86 8.31
N CYS A 104 -6.20 4.66 7.97
CA CYS A 104 -5.76 3.43 8.64
C CYS A 104 -4.42 2.91 8.10
N SER A 105 -3.72 2.16 8.94
CA SER A 105 -2.44 1.53 8.60
C SER A 105 -2.40 0.03 8.91
N ILE A 106 -1.55 -0.69 8.18
CA ILE A 106 -1.22 -2.09 8.49
C ILE A 106 0.27 -2.36 8.34
N SER A 107 0.82 -3.13 9.26
CA SER A 107 2.19 -3.64 9.25
C SER A 107 2.16 -5.15 9.09
N LEU A 108 2.90 -5.66 8.11
CA LEU A 108 2.90 -7.06 7.70
C LEU A 108 4.33 -7.57 7.69
N ILE A 109 4.67 -8.46 8.63
CA ILE A 109 6.05 -8.90 8.86
C ILE A 109 6.16 -10.38 8.54
N ASP A 110 7.10 -10.74 7.65
CA ASP A 110 7.41 -12.12 7.24
C ASP A 110 6.14 -12.91 6.88
N ILE A 111 5.38 -12.42 5.89
CA ILE A 111 4.08 -12.97 5.54
C ILE A 111 3.87 -13.01 4.02
N ASN A 112 3.17 -14.04 3.57
CA ASN A 112 2.70 -14.18 2.20
C ASN A 112 1.20 -13.94 2.14
N LEU A 113 0.75 -13.10 1.21
CA LEU A 113 -0.66 -12.88 0.94
C LEU A 113 -1.02 -13.37 -0.46
N ILE A 114 -2.12 -14.11 -0.57
CA ILE A 114 -2.66 -14.59 -1.84
C ILE A 114 -4.10 -14.16 -1.99
N SER A 115 -4.43 -13.43 -3.05
CA SER A 115 -5.78 -12.90 -3.25
C SER A 115 -6.30 -13.06 -4.67
N GLY A 116 -7.59 -13.39 -4.81
CA GLY A 116 -8.28 -13.44 -6.10
C GLY A 116 -8.61 -12.07 -6.72
N HIS A 117 -8.57 -11.00 -5.92
CA HIS A 117 -8.97 -9.66 -6.36
C HIS A 117 -8.00 -8.57 -5.84
N ASP A 118 -8.41 -7.69 -4.93
CA ASP A 118 -7.49 -6.73 -4.31
C ASP A 118 -6.82 -7.35 -3.09
N CYS A 119 -5.50 -7.30 -2.96
CA CYS A 119 -4.86 -7.81 -1.76
C CYS A 119 -5.06 -6.83 -0.59
N ILE A 120 -4.71 -5.57 -0.78
CA ILE A 120 -4.94 -4.48 0.19
C ILE A 120 -5.76 -3.38 -0.48
N GLY A 121 -6.93 -3.09 0.08
CA GLY A 121 -7.87 -2.09 -0.42
C GLY A 121 -8.07 -0.96 0.58
N GLY A 122 -7.95 0.29 0.14
CA GLY A 122 -8.17 1.50 0.95
C GLY A 122 -9.40 2.28 0.52
N LEU A 123 -10.25 2.67 1.47
CA LEU A 123 -11.39 3.56 1.23
C LEU A 123 -11.01 5.04 1.18
N GLY A 124 -9.79 5.38 1.60
CA GLY A 124 -9.20 6.72 1.55
C GLY A 124 -7.68 6.64 1.49
N ASP A 125 -6.99 7.51 2.22
CA ASP A 125 -5.54 7.47 2.39
C ASP A 125 -5.16 6.29 3.30
N ILE A 126 -4.18 5.48 2.91
CA ILE A 126 -3.75 4.31 3.68
C ILE A 126 -2.23 4.24 3.81
N SER A 127 -1.76 3.58 4.87
CA SER A 127 -0.34 3.31 5.07
C SER A 127 -0.06 1.81 5.22
N VAL A 128 0.97 1.32 4.54
CA VAL A 128 1.38 -0.08 4.58
C VAL A 128 2.86 -0.16 4.94
N TYR A 129 3.18 -0.89 6.00
CA TYR A 129 4.53 -1.37 6.27
C TYR A 129 4.61 -2.85 5.90
N GLY A 130 5.71 -3.24 5.26
CA GLY A 130 5.99 -4.64 4.99
C GLY A 130 7.44 -4.96 5.30
N GLU A 131 7.72 -5.99 6.09
CA GLU A 131 9.06 -6.56 6.21
C GLU A 131 9.02 -7.95 5.60
N LYS A 132 9.73 -8.20 4.49
CA LYS A 132 9.64 -9.45 3.72
C LYS A 132 8.20 -9.80 3.33
N LEU A 133 7.41 -8.79 2.97
CA LEU A 133 6.03 -8.97 2.54
C LEU A 133 6.01 -9.46 1.09
N SER A 134 5.33 -10.57 0.84
CA SER A 134 5.09 -11.11 -0.50
C SER A 134 3.60 -11.12 -0.80
N ILE A 135 3.18 -10.45 -1.87
CA ILE A 135 1.78 -10.42 -2.34
C ILE A 135 1.72 -11.09 -3.70
N ASN A 136 0.86 -12.10 -3.83
CA ASN A 136 0.52 -12.73 -5.11
C ASN A 136 -0.98 -12.57 -5.35
N THR A 137 -1.34 -11.80 -6.37
CA THR A 137 -2.74 -11.45 -6.60
C THR A 137 -3.13 -11.64 -8.06
N VAL A 138 -4.43 -11.85 -8.30
CA VAL A 138 -4.95 -11.87 -9.67
C VAL A 138 -5.23 -10.45 -10.17
N ALA A 139 -5.91 -9.61 -9.37
CA ALA A 139 -6.22 -8.23 -9.75
C ALA A 139 -5.22 -7.26 -9.14
N ASN A 140 -5.58 -6.49 -8.12
CA ASN A 140 -4.70 -5.42 -7.64
C ASN A 140 -3.90 -5.83 -6.41
N GLY A 141 -2.66 -5.34 -6.32
CA GLY A 141 -1.83 -5.53 -5.14
C GLY A 141 -2.32 -4.64 -4.00
N ILE A 142 -2.06 -3.34 -4.13
CA ILE A 142 -2.51 -2.31 -3.21
C ILE A 142 -3.31 -1.28 -4.01
N ARG A 143 -4.58 -1.11 -3.66
CA ARG A 143 -5.47 -0.12 -4.27
C ARG A 143 -6.03 0.78 -3.19
N ALA A 144 -5.93 2.09 -3.37
CA ALA A 144 -6.58 3.06 -2.48
C ALA A 144 -7.44 4.04 -3.27
N ALA A 145 -8.58 4.43 -2.70
CA ALA A 145 -9.34 5.56 -3.20
C ALA A 145 -8.68 6.91 -2.87
N GLY A 146 -7.76 6.96 -1.91
CA GLY A 146 -6.87 8.08 -1.62
C GLY A 146 -5.42 7.76 -2.00
N SER A 147 -4.49 8.18 -1.15
CA SER A 147 -3.06 7.99 -1.30
C SER A 147 -2.61 6.65 -0.72
N VAL A 148 -1.61 6.04 -1.36
CA VAL A 148 -0.91 4.87 -0.80
C VAL A 148 0.44 5.32 -0.27
N THR A 149 0.67 5.15 1.04
CA THR A 149 1.98 5.38 1.66
C THR A 149 2.62 4.04 2.02
N VAL A 150 3.74 3.70 1.38
CA VAL A 150 4.62 2.63 1.85
C VAL A 150 5.54 3.21 2.91
N LEU A 151 5.46 2.67 4.13
CA LEU A 151 6.20 3.19 5.28
C LEU A 151 7.72 2.96 5.14
N PRO A 152 8.57 3.76 5.82
CA PRO A 152 10.02 3.66 5.71
C PRO A 152 10.57 2.25 5.97
N GLN A 153 11.68 1.91 5.32
CA GLN A 153 12.39 0.62 5.47
C GLN A 153 11.55 -0.62 5.12
N SER A 154 10.41 -0.46 4.46
CA SER A 154 9.63 -1.61 3.98
C SER A 154 10.39 -2.40 2.92
N ASP A 155 10.15 -3.71 2.84
CA ASP A 155 10.59 -4.64 1.81
C ASP A 155 9.35 -5.43 1.32
N ILE A 156 8.83 -5.01 0.16
CA ILE A 156 7.56 -5.48 -0.38
C ILE A 156 7.76 -5.98 -1.80
N LYS A 157 7.40 -7.25 -2.05
CA LYS A 157 7.30 -7.83 -3.38
C LYS A 157 5.84 -8.08 -3.73
N ILE A 158 5.41 -7.61 -4.89
CA ILE A 158 4.04 -7.81 -5.37
C ILE A 158 4.08 -8.34 -6.79
N ILE A 159 3.36 -9.44 -7.01
CA ILE A 159 3.16 -10.06 -8.31
C ILE A 159 1.66 -10.04 -8.61
N SER A 160 1.29 -9.46 -9.76
CA SER A 160 -0.08 -9.46 -10.26
C SER A 160 -0.17 -10.02 -11.67
N SER A 161 -1.21 -10.82 -11.94
CA SER A 161 -1.45 -11.37 -13.27
C SER A 161 -2.31 -10.48 -14.18
N ASN A 162 -3.23 -9.65 -13.64
CA ASN A 162 -4.22 -8.96 -14.48
C ASN A 162 -4.65 -7.55 -14.01
N GLY A 163 -4.14 -7.05 -12.88
CA GLY A 163 -4.51 -5.72 -12.35
C GLY A 163 -3.33 -4.88 -11.90
N TYR A 164 -3.61 -3.63 -11.51
CA TYR A 164 -2.58 -2.68 -11.08
C TYR A 164 -1.88 -3.19 -9.83
N ILE A 165 -0.56 -3.04 -9.76
CA ILE A 165 0.19 -3.51 -8.58
C ILE A 165 0.02 -2.52 -7.44
N ILE A 166 0.27 -1.23 -7.68
CA ILE A 166 -0.07 -0.17 -6.75
C ILE A 166 -0.82 0.92 -7.49
N VAL A 167 -2.00 1.27 -6.99
CA VAL A 167 -2.83 2.36 -7.53
C VAL A 167 -3.42 3.21 -6.41
N GLY A 168 -3.35 4.53 -6.61
CA GLY A 168 -3.94 5.53 -5.73
C GLY A 168 -3.91 6.93 -6.35
N HIS A 169 -4.47 7.92 -5.67
CA HIS A 169 -4.37 9.32 -6.07
C HIS A 169 -2.92 9.83 -6.05
N SER A 170 -2.21 9.47 -5.00
CA SER A 170 -0.78 9.72 -4.78
C SER A 170 -0.13 8.44 -4.29
N ILE A 171 1.15 8.26 -4.58
CA ILE A 171 1.93 7.13 -4.08
C ILE A 171 3.20 7.69 -3.44
N ILE A 172 3.50 7.27 -2.21
CA ILE A 172 4.68 7.69 -1.47
C ILE A 172 5.44 6.44 -1.03
N LEU A 173 6.69 6.31 -1.45
CA LEU A 173 7.60 5.30 -0.97
C LEU A 173 8.53 5.94 0.06
N GLY A 174 8.31 5.63 1.34
CA GLY A 174 9.09 6.20 2.44
C GLY A 174 10.56 5.81 2.40
N GLU A 175 11.37 6.54 3.17
CA GLU A 175 12.83 6.41 3.17
C GLU A 175 13.31 4.95 3.20
N LYS A 176 14.25 4.63 2.31
CA LYS A 176 14.91 3.31 2.22
C LYS A 176 13.97 2.11 2.04
N SER A 177 12.71 2.35 1.67
CA SER A 177 11.80 1.26 1.28
C SER A 177 12.25 0.63 -0.03
N ILE A 178 11.91 -0.65 -0.20
CA ILE A 178 12.16 -1.45 -1.39
C ILE A 178 10.81 -2.02 -1.81
N VAL A 179 10.39 -1.67 -3.03
CA VAL A 179 9.17 -2.18 -3.64
C VAL A 179 9.52 -2.81 -4.98
N GLU A 180 9.21 -4.10 -5.13
CA GLU A 180 9.32 -4.84 -6.37
C GLU A 180 7.92 -5.19 -6.89
N ALA A 181 7.56 -4.69 -8.06
CA ALA A 181 6.25 -4.81 -8.68
C ALA A 181 6.36 -5.54 -10.02
N ILE A 182 5.87 -6.78 -10.11
CA ILE A 182 5.90 -7.59 -11.33
C ILE A 182 4.48 -7.81 -11.84
N SER A 183 4.16 -7.21 -12.99
CA SER A 183 2.84 -7.32 -13.62
C SER A 183 2.93 -8.15 -14.88
N GLU A 184 2.03 -9.12 -15.06
CA GLU A 184 1.96 -9.87 -16.31
C GLU A 184 1.12 -9.13 -17.36
N ASN A 185 -0.10 -8.71 -17.01
CA ASN A 185 -1.08 -8.15 -17.97
C ASN A 185 -1.75 -6.82 -17.57
N ALA A 186 -1.30 -6.13 -16.52
CA ALA A 186 -1.97 -4.89 -16.08
C ALA A 186 -1.69 -3.71 -17.01
N LEU A 187 -2.62 -2.77 -17.18
CA LEU A 187 -2.38 -1.56 -18.00
C LEU A 187 -1.18 -0.75 -17.50
N HIS A 188 -1.07 -0.60 -16.18
CA HIS A 188 0.09 -0.05 -15.48
C HIS A 188 0.42 -0.94 -14.28
N ALA A 189 1.71 -1.14 -13.98
CA ALA A 189 2.10 -1.77 -12.72
C ALA A 189 1.93 -0.77 -11.57
N ILE A 190 2.43 0.45 -11.74
CA ILE A 190 2.34 1.54 -10.75
C ILE A 190 1.56 2.70 -11.37
N CYS A 191 0.51 3.17 -10.69
CA CYS A 191 -0.37 4.22 -11.21
C CYS A 191 -0.74 5.26 -10.13
N ALA A 192 -0.17 6.46 -10.23
CA ALA A 192 -0.59 7.63 -9.45
C ALA A 192 -1.54 8.49 -10.31
N GLU A 193 -2.84 8.29 -10.15
CA GLU A 193 -3.87 8.73 -11.11
C GLU A 193 -4.19 10.24 -11.08
N LYS A 194 -3.93 10.94 -9.98
CA LYS A 194 -4.37 12.33 -9.81
C LYS A 194 -3.29 13.32 -9.42
N THR A 195 -2.22 12.83 -8.80
CA THR A 195 -1.19 13.67 -8.21
C THR A 195 0.18 13.04 -8.42
N ASP A 196 0.96 12.96 -7.34
CA ASP A 196 2.39 12.76 -7.38
C ASP A 196 2.77 11.33 -7.00
N LEU A 197 3.90 10.88 -7.56
CA LEU A 197 4.64 9.73 -7.08
C LEU A 197 5.92 10.24 -6.42
N THR A 198 6.13 9.90 -5.15
CA THR A 198 7.37 10.23 -4.42
C THR A 198 8.16 8.96 -4.13
N ILE A 199 9.42 8.94 -4.57
CA ILE A 199 10.42 7.95 -4.16
C ILE A 199 11.40 8.67 -3.24
N ASP A 200 11.25 8.45 -1.95
CA ASP A 200 11.96 9.20 -0.91
C ASP A 200 13.43 8.76 -0.78
N VAL A 201 14.15 9.37 0.16
CA VAL A 201 15.59 9.23 0.34
C VAL A 201 15.99 7.75 0.42
N GLY A 202 16.84 7.32 -0.51
CA GLY A 202 17.34 5.96 -0.61
C GLY A 202 16.30 4.89 -0.94
N ALA A 203 15.03 5.25 -1.19
CA ALA A 203 13.98 4.30 -1.55
C ALA A 203 14.18 3.74 -2.97
N ARG A 204 13.69 2.52 -3.20
CA ARG A 204 13.88 1.79 -4.45
C ARG A 204 12.54 1.25 -4.95
N LEU A 205 12.17 1.65 -6.15
CA LEU A 205 11.04 1.08 -6.88
C LEU A 205 11.56 0.33 -8.10
N SER A 206 11.29 -0.97 -8.15
CA SER A 206 11.47 -1.78 -9.36
C SER A 206 10.11 -2.21 -9.86
N ALA A 207 9.77 -1.90 -11.10
CA ALA A 207 8.53 -2.31 -11.72
C ALA A 207 8.77 -2.93 -13.11
N SER A 208 8.10 -4.03 -13.41
CA SER A 208 8.16 -4.66 -14.72
C SER A 208 6.78 -5.09 -15.19
N GLY A 209 6.54 -5.02 -16.50
CA GLY A 209 5.32 -5.55 -17.09
C GLY A 209 5.34 -5.54 -18.61
N SER A 210 4.18 -5.77 -19.24
CA SER A 210 4.08 -5.93 -20.70
C SER A 210 3.04 -5.01 -21.37
N SER A 211 2.75 -3.87 -20.75
CA SER A 211 1.55 -3.08 -21.00
C SER A 211 1.79 -1.75 -21.73
N TYR A 212 0.88 -0.78 -21.57
CA TYR A 212 1.03 0.56 -22.16
C TYR A 212 2.15 1.35 -21.50
N SER A 213 2.09 1.55 -20.19
CA SER A 213 3.21 2.16 -19.45
C SER A 213 3.38 1.36 -18.17
N VAL A 214 4.60 0.96 -17.78
CA VAL A 214 4.75 0.20 -16.53
C VAL A 214 4.52 1.10 -15.32
N LEU A 215 4.97 2.35 -15.41
CA LEU A 215 4.74 3.39 -14.41
C LEU A 215 3.99 4.57 -15.02
N TYR A 216 2.98 5.06 -14.31
CA TYR A 216 2.22 6.27 -14.64
C TYR A 216 2.15 7.22 -13.45
N THR A 217 2.41 8.52 -13.66
CA THR A 217 2.07 9.60 -12.72
C THR A 217 1.58 10.83 -13.48
N GLU A 218 0.40 11.32 -13.10
CA GLU A 218 -0.25 12.47 -13.75
C GLU A 218 0.55 13.76 -13.57
N GLU A 219 0.98 14.08 -12.34
CA GLU A 219 1.59 15.37 -12.01
C GLU A 219 3.11 15.29 -11.91
N VAL A 220 3.67 14.89 -10.77
CA VAL A 220 5.12 14.94 -10.56
C VAL A 220 5.65 13.62 -10.03
N LEU A 221 6.70 13.10 -10.68
CA LEU A 221 7.63 12.16 -10.08
C LEU A 221 8.67 12.95 -9.27
N TYR A 222 8.61 12.85 -7.94
CA TYR A 222 9.65 13.32 -7.02
C TYR A 222 10.61 12.19 -6.71
N MET A 223 11.91 12.44 -6.90
CA MET A 223 12.98 11.53 -6.49
C MET A 223 13.96 12.26 -5.59
N ASN A 224 14.13 11.77 -4.37
CA ASN A 224 15.03 12.35 -3.37
C ASN A 224 16.38 11.61 -3.33
N ASP A 225 17.36 12.15 -2.61
CA ASP A 225 18.74 11.69 -2.67
C ASP A 225 18.88 10.17 -2.46
N GLY A 226 19.64 9.52 -3.34
CA GLY A 226 19.83 8.06 -3.33
C GLY A 226 18.64 7.23 -3.84
N ALA A 227 17.51 7.86 -4.23
CA ALA A 227 16.36 7.15 -4.78
C ALA A 227 16.70 6.41 -6.07
N THR A 228 16.08 5.24 -6.26
CA THR A 228 16.24 4.42 -7.47
C THR A 228 14.89 4.07 -8.05
N LEU A 229 14.73 4.34 -9.34
CA LEU A 229 13.63 3.85 -10.15
C LEU A 229 14.16 2.90 -11.23
N SER A 230 13.66 1.68 -11.27
CA SER A 230 13.91 0.71 -12.33
C SER A 230 12.58 0.30 -12.94
N VAL A 231 12.36 0.61 -14.22
CA VAL A 231 11.15 0.23 -14.96
C VAL A 231 11.51 -0.56 -16.20
N SER A 232 10.81 -1.67 -16.44
CA SER A 232 11.02 -2.50 -17.62
C SER A 232 9.70 -2.91 -18.26
N ASN A 233 9.37 -2.31 -19.39
CA ASN A 233 8.24 -2.70 -20.21
C ASN A 233 8.68 -3.65 -21.32
N ALA A 234 8.26 -4.91 -21.24
CA ALA A 234 8.41 -5.93 -22.28
C ALA A 234 7.31 -5.85 -23.36
N GLY A 235 6.32 -4.97 -23.17
CA GLY A 235 5.29 -4.64 -24.13
C GLY A 235 5.81 -3.71 -25.23
N ILE A 236 4.89 -3.02 -25.90
CA ILE A 236 5.24 -2.22 -27.09
C ILE A 236 5.49 -0.73 -26.81
N TYR A 237 5.10 -0.24 -25.63
CA TYR A 237 5.01 1.19 -25.32
C TYR A 237 6.04 1.62 -24.25
N HIS A 238 5.67 2.46 -23.28
CA HIS A 238 6.62 3.20 -22.46
C HIS A 238 7.11 2.41 -21.24
N GLY A 239 8.35 2.62 -20.81
CA GLY A 239 8.79 2.17 -19.49
C GLY A 239 8.07 2.96 -18.39
N ALA A 240 8.16 4.28 -18.46
CA ALA A 240 7.44 5.20 -17.59
C ALA A 240 6.82 6.36 -18.38
N GLU A 241 5.68 6.83 -17.90
CA GLU A 241 4.97 8.02 -18.35
C GLU A 241 4.74 8.92 -17.15
N ILE A 242 5.34 10.11 -17.18
CA ILE A 242 5.35 11.02 -16.03
C ILE A 242 4.96 12.44 -16.47
N GLY A 243 4.16 13.14 -15.67
CA GLY A 243 3.82 14.53 -15.95
C GLY A 243 5.04 15.45 -15.94
N LYS A 244 5.75 15.49 -14.82
CA LYS A 244 6.97 16.28 -14.58
C LYS A 244 7.95 15.45 -13.76
N LEU A 245 9.24 15.78 -13.88
CA LEU A 245 10.29 15.19 -13.05
C LEU A 245 10.90 16.27 -12.14
N LYS A 246 11.00 15.98 -10.84
CA LYS A 246 11.77 16.76 -9.88
C LYS A 246 12.72 15.87 -9.12
N VAL A 247 13.96 16.31 -9.04
CA VAL A 247 15.06 15.56 -8.40
C VAL A 247 15.72 16.44 -7.36
N ASP A 248 15.91 15.86 -6.17
CA ASP A 248 16.78 16.41 -5.13
C ASP A 248 17.90 15.40 -4.84
N GLY A 249 19.15 15.84 -4.92
CA GLY A 249 20.32 14.97 -4.76
C GLY A 249 20.68 14.10 -5.97
N VAL A 250 21.37 12.99 -5.71
CA VAL A 250 21.84 12.03 -6.72
C VAL A 250 20.88 10.86 -6.81
N VAL A 251 20.23 10.68 -7.95
CA VAL A 251 19.21 9.63 -8.15
C VAL A 251 19.52 8.77 -9.37
N THR A 252 18.95 7.57 -9.40
CA THR A 252 19.14 6.59 -10.48
C THR A 252 17.82 6.28 -11.16
N ILE A 253 17.79 6.36 -12.50
CA ILE A 253 16.69 5.85 -13.32
C ILE A 253 17.24 4.83 -14.32
N ASN A 254 16.73 3.60 -14.26
CA ASN A 254 16.93 2.58 -15.28
C ASN A 254 15.59 2.29 -15.95
N ALA A 255 15.41 2.75 -17.18
CA ALA A 255 14.14 2.65 -17.88
C ALA A 255 14.27 1.91 -19.20
N SER A 256 13.51 0.83 -19.33
CA SER A 256 13.34 0.09 -20.58
C SER A 256 11.90 0.20 -21.08
N GLY A 257 11.72 0.67 -22.30
CA GLY A 257 10.45 0.68 -23.03
C GLY A 257 10.46 -0.29 -24.21
N GLY A 258 9.30 -0.48 -24.82
CA GLY A 258 9.12 -1.26 -26.04
C GLY A 258 9.45 -0.50 -27.32
N ASP A 259 9.41 -1.21 -28.45
CA ASP A 259 9.86 -0.73 -29.75
C ASP A 259 9.05 0.45 -30.33
N GLN A 260 7.81 0.64 -29.88
CA GLN A 260 6.95 1.78 -30.29
C GLN A 260 6.87 2.88 -29.23
N GLY A 261 7.50 2.68 -28.07
CA GLY A 261 7.53 3.63 -26.97
C GLY A 261 8.92 4.23 -26.74
N VAL A 262 9.15 4.59 -25.48
CA VAL A 262 10.41 5.14 -24.98
C VAL A 262 10.64 4.62 -23.57
N GLY A 263 11.88 4.65 -23.08
CA GLY A 263 12.14 4.31 -21.68
C GLY A 263 11.36 5.23 -20.74
N VAL A 264 11.43 6.55 -20.95
CA VAL A 264 10.69 7.54 -20.17
C VAL A 264 10.02 8.57 -21.10
N PHE A 265 8.71 8.73 -20.99
CA PHE A 265 7.97 9.84 -21.56
C PHE A 265 7.67 10.87 -20.46
N ILE A 266 7.93 12.15 -20.73
CA ILE A 266 7.74 13.24 -19.79
C ILE A 266 6.84 14.30 -20.43
N PHE A 267 5.70 14.61 -19.84
CA PHE A 267 4.82 15.61 -20.43
C PHE A 267 5.47 17.01 -20.43
N GLU A 268 6.05 17.42 -19.31
CA GLU A 268 6.70 18.72 -19.16
C GLU A 268 8.09 18.62 -18.50
N LEU A 269 9.12 19.10 -19.22
CA LEU A 269 10.50 19.14 -18.78
C LEU A 269 11.10 20.54 -18.96
N ARG A 270 11.24 21.27 -17.84
CA ARG A 270 11.72 22.67 -17.85
C ARG A 270 13.19 22.83 -17.50
N GLU A 271 13.78 21.87 -16.81
CA GLU A 271 15.12 21.97 -16.24
C GLU A 271 16.05 20.92 -16.87
N ASN A 272 17.35 21.20 -16.80
CA ASN A 272 18.37 20.21 -17.16
C ASN A 272 18.62 19.35 -15.92
N ILE A 273 18.21 18.09 -15.99
CA ILE A 273 18.31 17.13 -14.89
C ILE A 273 19.42 16.13 -15.25
N TYR A 274 20.26 15.82 -14.28
CA TYR A 274 21.34 14.85 -14.40
C TYR A 274 21.05 13.66 -13.49
N LEU A 275 21.18 12.46 -14.05
CA LEU A 275 20.73 11.21 -13.43
C LEU A 275 21.80 10.13 -13.64
N LEU A 276 21.90 9.20 -12.71
CA LEU A 276 22.57 7.92 -12.97
C LEU A 276 21.62 6.96 -13.69
N GLY A 277 22.20 5.97 -14.38
CA GLY A 277 21.46 4.85 -14.97
C GLY A 277 21.35 4.93 -16.48
N SER A 278 20.22 4.48 -17.03
CA SER A 278 20.04 4.32 -18.47
C SER A 278 18.57 4.44 -18.89
N CYS A 279 18.36 4.79 -20.17
CA CYS A 279 17.02 4.90 -20.76
C CYS A 279 17.03 4.37 -22.20
N THR A 280 16.32 3.26 -22.43
CA THR A 280 16.25 2.60 -23.74
C THR A 280 14.81 2.20 -24.07
N PRO A 281 14.20 2.65 -25.19
CA PRO A 281 14.67 3.69 -26.09
C PRO A 281 14.87 5.04 -25.37
N GLN A 282 15.54 5.98 -26.04
CA GLN A 282 15.81 7.31 -25.49
C GLN A 282 14.52 8.01 -25.04
N TYR A 283 14.59 8.75 -23.93
CA TYR A 283 13.46 9.51 -23.39
C TYR A 283 12.89 10.51 -24.40
N ARG A 284 11.63 10.90 -24.20
CA ARG A 284 10.96 11.98 -24.95
C ARG A 284 10.21 12.89 -23.99
N PHE A 285 10.00 14.13 -24.44
CA PHE A 285 9.13 15.07 -23.73
C PHE A 285 8.36 15.97 -24.70
N ASP A 286 7.20 16.46 -24.25
CA ASP A 286 6.29 17.26 -25.08
C ASP A 286 6.47 18.77 -24.88
N LEU A 287 6.57 19.21 -23.62
CA LEU A 287 6.60 20.63 -23.27
C LEU A 287 7.90 21.01 -22.53
N GLY A 288 8.39 22.22 -22.81
CA GLY A 288 9.55 22.79 -22.14
C GLY A 288 10.83 22.82 -22.98
N ARG A 289 11.96 23.10 -22.32
CA ARG A 289 13.29 23.24 -22.94
C ARG A 289 14.40 22.61 -22.10
N GLY A 290 14.03 21.76 -21.15
CA GLY A 290 14.96 21.03 -20.31
C GLY A 290 15.60 19.84 -21.04
N SER A 291 16.36 19.04 -20.29
CA SER A 291 16.98 17.81 -20.80
C SER A 291 17.19 16.81 -19.67
N LEU A 292 17.18 15.51 -20.01
CA LEU A 292 17.67 14.46 -19.11
C LEU A 292 19.05 14.02 -19.59
N ASN A 293 20.01 14.04 -18.68
CA ASN A 293 21.40 13.68 -18.95
C ASN A 293 21.76 12.48 -18.07
N PHE A 294 21.84 11.31 -18.69
CA PHE A 294 22.31 10.09 -18.02
C PHE A 294 23.84 10.10 -17.99
N VAL A 295 24.42 10.09 -16.80
CA VAL A 295 25.87 10.14 -16.58
C VAL A 295 26.37 8.85 -15.92
N GLU A 296 27.65 8.53 -16.12
CA GLU A 296 28.26 7.31 -15.60
C GLU A 296 28.61 7.43 -14.11
N SER A 297 28.97 8.63 -13.65
CA SER A 297 29.37 8.90 -12.26
C SER A 297 28.63 10.08 -11.67
N ALA A 298 28.40 10.04 -10.34
CA ALA A 298 27.83 11.16 -9.59
C ALA A 298 28.74 12.40 -9.63
N ASP A 299 30.05 12.22 -9.84
CA ASP A 299 31.02 13.32 -9.97
C ASP A 299 30.81 14.15 -11.24
N ASP A 300 30.11 13.62 -12.25
CA ASP A 300 29.82 14.29 -13.51
C ASP A 300 28.59 15.22 -13.42
N ILE A 301 27.87 15.18 -12.30
CA ILE A 301 26.69 16.02 -12.06
C ILE A 301 27.17 17.47 -11.78
N PRO A 302 26.68 18.48 -12.53
CA PRO A 302 27.06 19.86 -12.29
C PRO A 302 26.75 20.31 -10.88
N LYS A 303 27.76 20.88 -10.20
CA LYS A 303 27.57 21.44 -8.86
C LYS A 303 26.67 22.68 -8.93
N PRO A 304 25.75 22.88 -7.97
CA PRO A 304 24.95 24.08 -7.89
C PRO A 304 25.85 25.31 -7.91
N THR A 305 25.55 26.28 -8.77
CA THR A 305 26.27 27.56 -8.72
C THR A 305 25.83 28.30 -7.46
N PRO A 306 26.75 28.73 -6.57
CA PRO A 306 26.36 29.46 -5.38
C PRO A 306 25.54 30.70 -5.76
N LYS A 307 24.35 30.85 -5.17
CA LYS A 307 23.55 32.06 -5.36
C LYS A 307 24.35 33.26 -4.82
N PRO A 308 24.47 34.38 -5.56
CA PRO A 308 25.22 35.54 -5.07
C PRO A 308 24.67 35.96 -3.71
N ALA A 309 25.55 36.07 -2.70
CA ALA A 309 25.17 36.60 -1.41
C ALA A 309 24.57 38.00 -1.63
N ILE A 310 23.35 38.21 -1.12
CA ILE A 310 22.80 39.56 -1.02
C ILE A 310 23.75 40.31 -0.08
N GLY A 311 24.57 41.19 -0.64
CA GLY A 311 25.50 42.02 0.12
C GLY A 311 24.74 42.82 1.18
N PRO A 312 25.41 43.20 2.29
CA PRO A 312 24.77 43.93 3.37
C PRO A 312 24.08 45.18 2.82
N THR A 313 22.78 45.31 3.08
CA THR A 313 22.02 46.53 2.86
C THR A 313 22.71 47.66 3.62
N THR A 314 23.36 48.56 2.90
CA THR A 314 23.84 49.81 3.46
C THR A 314 22.60 50.65 3.80
N ASN A 315 22.19 50.61 5.08
CA ASN A 315 21.25 51.59 5.59
C ASN A 315 21.85 52.99 5.38
N PRO A 316 21.14 53.92 4.70
CA PRO A 316 21.62 55.28 4.60
C PRO A 316 21.63 55.90 6.00
N THR A 317 22.82 56.28 6.44
CA THR A 317 23.07 57.03 7.66
C THR A 317 22.28 58.34 7.61
N THR A 318 21.38 58.53 8.58
CA THR A 318 20.78 59.84 8.88
C THR A 318 21.88 60.76 9.40
N ASN A 319 22.16 61.85 8.69
CA ASN A 319 23.01 62.93 9.18
C ASN A 319 22.23 63.85 10.14
N PRO A 320 22.90 64.41 11.17
CA PRO A 320 22.29 65.29 12.18
C PRO A 320 21.84 66.65 11.63
#